data_AF-A0A316GAZ3-F1
#
_entry.id   AF-A0A316GAZ3-F1
#
_cell.length_a   1.000
_cell.length_b   1.000
_cell.length_c   1.000
_cell.angle_alpha   90.00
_cell.angle_beta   90.00
_cell.angle_gamma   90.00
#
_symmetry.space_group_name_H-M   'P 1'
#
loop_
_entity.id
_entity.type
_entity.pdbx_description
1 polymer ?
#
loop_
_entity_poly.entity_id
_entity_poly.type
_entity_poly.pdbx_seq_one_letter_code
_entity_poly.pdbx_strand_id
1 'polypeptide(L)'
;MIGSFGKSMLCPEPGLPQDEVRRRQNRLGECIGYVRWQARRHRCGRVLVVTYQAVEAAFTNIPNVETLHFNAVAGLDRYKDVACLIVIGRPLPSHIELEALAGGYFGATGASGYTTERTGVRTVSGDVRGVRVIRHRDATAEDLRAAICDDELVQAIGRGRGVNRTVDNPLEVHVLADVAPPLAYDKVTTWDVEAPDVVQRMLLAGIAVDSPADAAVLHPQMFESVEQAKKAFQRAVFKGQNPMKDTYREMSLKSAAYRRSGRGVGWQTAYWVSDEREEIRHALEETLRSLADWRPH
;
A
#
# COMPACT_ATOMS: atom_id res chain seq x y z
N MET A 1 6.15 6.96 1.60
CA MET A 1 4.84 7.07 2.26
C MET A 1 5.00 6.97 3.76
N ILE A 2 4.47 7.95 4.49
CA ILE A 2 4.49 8.03 5.96
C ILE A 2 3.15 7.48 6.49
N GLY A 3 3.17 6.55 7.44
CA GLY A 3 1.93 5.87 7.87
C GLY A 3 2.05 4.77 8.91
N SER A 4 3.19 4.64 9.61
CA SER A 4 3.38 3.64 10.68
C SER A 4 3.25 2.19 10.24
N PHE A 5 4.28 1.71 9.55
CA PHE A 5 4.40 0.35 9.01
C PHE A 5 5.44 -0.50 9.77
N GLY A 6 5.72 -0.16 11.03
CA GLY A 6 6.68 -0.88 11.85
C GLY A 6 6.25 -2.33 12.16
N LYS A 7 7.20 -3.15 12.63
CA LYS A 7 6.95 -4.55 13.00
C LYS A 7 5.78 -4.69 13.99
N SER A 8 5.71 -3.84 15.00
CA SER A 8 4.62 -3.80 15.99
C SER A 8 3.28 -3.30 15.45
N MET A 9 3.21 -2.87 14.20
CA MET A 9 1.97 -2.44 13.53
C MET A 9 1.45 -3.48 12.54
N LEU A 10 2.32 -4.39 12.08
CA LEU A 10 2.02 -5.33 10.99
C LEU A 10 2.12 -6.79 11.41
N CYS A 11 3.15 -7.15 12.19
CA CYS A 11 3.45 -8.54 12.48
C CYS A 11 2.59 -9.07 13.64
N PRO A 12 2.13 -10.33 13.55
CA PRO A 12 1.52 -11.01 14.68
C PRO A 12 2.54 -11.19 15.81
N GLU A 13 2.05 -11.23 17.04
CA GLU A 13 2.88 -11.42 18.24
C GLU A 13 2.03 -12.16 19.30
N PRO A 14 2.58 -13.20 19.95
CA PRO A 14 1.84 -13.95 20.97
C PRO A 14 1.45 -13.10 22.17
N GLY A 15 0.31 -13.40 22.78
CA GLY A 15 -0.13 -12.76 24.03
C GLY A 15 -0.72 -11.36 23.89
N LEU A 16 -0.91 -10.85 22.66
CA LEU A 16 -1.57 -9.57 22.44
C LEU A 16 -3.09 -9.63 22.71
N PRO A 17 -3.68 -8.54 23.21
CA PRO A 17 -5.12 -8.35 23.25
C PRO A 17 -5.77 -8.52 21.86
N GLN A 18 -7.01 -9.04 21.82
CA GLN A 18 -7.70 -9.35 20.55
C GLN A 18 -7.93 -8.11 19.66
N ASP A 19 -8.18 -6.95 20.27
CA ASP A 19 -8.33 -5.67 19.59
C ASP A 19 -7.04 -5.23 18.88
N GLU A 20 -5.89 -5.43 19.53
CA GLU A 20 -4.58 -5.16 18.96
C GLU A 20 -4.25 -6.13 17.80
N VAL A 21 -4.56 -7.42 17.96
CA VAL A 21 -4.43 -8.41 16.88
C VAL A 21 -5.24 -7.97 15.66
N ARG A 22 -6.52 -7.61 15.86
CA ARG A 22 -7.40 -7.13 14.80
C ARG A 22 -6.88 -5.84 14.16
N ARG A 23 -6.32 -4.91 14.95
CA ARG A 23 -5.72 -3.67 14.45
C ARG A 23 -4.55 -3.95 13.50
N ARG A 24 -3.65 -4.85 13.88
CA ARG A 24 -2.51 -5.26 13.04
C ARG A 24 -2.96 -5.98 11.77
N GLN A 25 -3.93 -6.89 11.88
CA GLN A 25 -4.54 -7.58 10.74
C GLN A 25 -5.18 -6.60 9.75
N ASN A 26 -5.92 -5.61 10.24
CA ASN A 26 -6.52 -4.58 9.39
C ASN A 26 -5.43 -3.77 8.65
N ARG A 27 -4.38 -3.34 9.35
CA ARG A 27 -3.28 -2.59 8.72
C ARG A 27 -2.53 -3.43 7.68
N LEU A 28 -2.28 -4.71 7.95
CA LEU A 28 -1.71 -5.63 6.97
C LEU A 28 -2.66 -5.81 5.78
N GLY A 29 -3.97 -5.93 6.01
CA GLY A 29 -4.99 -5.98 4.97
C GLY A 29 -5.00 -4.75 4.05
N GLU A 30 -4.81 -3.55 4.60
CA GLU A 30 -4.65 -2.33 3.80
C GLU A 30 -3.39 -2.39 2.93
N CYS A 31 -2.27 -2.87 3.46
CA CYS A 31 -1.02 -3.06 2.71
C CYS A 31 -1.19 -4.08 1.57
N ILE A 32 -1.89 -5.20 1.83
CA ILE A 32 -2.24 -6.20 0.81
C ILE A 32 -3.09 -5.56 -0.29
N GLY A 33 -4.10 -4.77 0.08
CA GLY A 33 -4.94 -4.04 -0.87
C GLY A 33 -4.12 -3.10 -1.76
N TYR A 34 -3.15 -2.39 -1.18
CA TYR A 34 -2.26 -1.52 -1.93
C TYR A 34 -1.36 -2.28 -2.90
N VAL A 35 -0.74 -3.37 -2.45
CA VAL A 35 0.07 -4.23 -3.31
C VAL A 35 -0.76 -4.80 -4.46
N ARG A 36 -1.99 -5.28 -4.19
CA ARG A 36 -2.91 -5.75 -5.24
C ARG A 36 -3.22 -4.67 -6.28
N TRP A 37 -3.44 -3.44 -5.82
CA TRP A 37 -3.66 -2.31 -6.71
C TRP A 37 -2.45 -2.04 -7.60
N GLN A 38 -1.25 -2.00 -7.01
CA GLN A 38 -0.01 -1.78 -7.76
C GLN A 38 0.31 -2.93 -8.72
N ALA A 39 0.10 -4.18 -8.30
CA ALA A 39 0.25 -5.36 -9.15
C ALA A 39 -0.67 -5.28 -10.39
N ARG A 40 -1.92 -4.80 -10.20
CA ARG A 40 -2.86 -4.61 -11.30
C ARG A 40 -2.44 -3.48 -12.25
N ARG A 41 -1.93 -2.37 -11.73
CA ARG A 41 -1.40 -1.25 -12.54
C ARG A 41 -0.18 -1.69 -13.36
N HIS A 42 0.67 -2.51 -12.76
CA HIS A 42 1.86 -3.12 -13.37
C HIS A 42 1.59 -4.51 -13.95
N ARG A 43 0.38 -4.80 -14.47
CA ARG A 43 -0.01 -6.16 -14.93
C ARG A 43 0.92 -6.78 -15.98
N CYS A 44 1.64 -5.96 -16.74
CA CYS A 44 2.58 -6.41 -17.77
C CYS A 44 4.02 -6.60 -17.24
N GLY A 45 4.26 -6.33 -15.96
CA GLY A 45 5.56 -6.44 -15.32
C GLY A 45 5.48 -7.15 -13.97
N ARG A 46 6.65 -7.51 -13.44
CA ARG A 46 6.76 -8.09 -12.10
C ARG A 46 6.80 -7.00 -11.05
N VAL A 47 6.17 -7.27 -9.90
CA VAL A 47 6.23 -6.42 -8.70
C VAL A 47 6.99 -7.16 -7.62
N LEU A 48 7.97 -6.51 -6.99
CA LEU A 48 8.67 -7.06 -5.83
C LEU A 48 8.14 -6.40 -4.55
N VAL A 49 7.77 -7.21 -3.56
CA VAL A 49 7.47 -6.74 -2.21
C VAL A 49 8.58 -7.17 -1.26
N VAL A 50 9.17 -6.22 -0.54
CA VAL A 50 10.12 -6.47 0.55
C VAL A 50 9.48 -6.10 1.88
N THR A 51 9.40 -7.03 2.84
CA THR A 51 8.71 -6.80 4.12
C THR A 51 9.30 -7.64 5.26
N TYR A 52 8.62 -7.74 6.40
CA TYR A 52 9.00 -8.64 7.48
C TYR A 52 8.68 -10.09 7.15
N GLN A 53 9.59 -11.01 7.49
CA GLN A 53 9.43 -12.45 7.28
C GLN A 53 8.08 -12.98 7.79
N ALA A 54 7.63 -12.51 8.96
CA ALA A 54 6.40 -12.95 9.60
C ALA A 54 5.11 -12.64 8.80
N VAL A 55 5.15 -11.70 7.85
CA VAL A 55 4.00 -11.32 7.02
C VAL A 55 4.27 -11.46 5.52
N GLU A 56 5.44 -11.96 5.13
CA GLU A 56 5.82 -12.14 3.73
C GLU A 56 4.81 -13.01 2.97
N ALA A 57 4.41 -14.14 3.58
CA ALA A 57 3.45 -15.09 3.02
C ALA A 57 2.07 -14.47 2.70
N ALA A 58 1.74 -13.30 3.26
CA ALA A 58 0.48 -12.63 2.98
C ALA A 58 0.41 -12.07 1.54
N PHE A 59 1.56 -11.93 0.86
CA PHE A 59 1.66 -11.32 -0.47
C PHE A 59 1.89 -12.34 -1.59
N THR A 60 2.23 -13.60 -1.28
CA THR A 60 2.66 -14.61 -2.26
C THR A 60 1.58 -15.05 -3.24
N ASN A 61 0.30 -14.94 -2.84
CA ASN A 61 -0.85 -15.30 -3.68
C ASN A 61 -1.36 -14.15 -4.56
N ILE A 62 -0.66 -13.01 -4.57
CA ILE A 62 -1.01 -11.90 -5.46
C ILE A 62 -0.37 -12.19 -6.82
N PRO A 63 -1.14 -12.19 -7.94
CA PRO A 63 -0.57 -12.36 -9.27
C PRO A 63 0.57 -11.38 -9.53
N ASN A 64 1.54 -11.78 -10.36
CA ASN A 64 2.72 -10.99 -10.76
C ASN A 64 3.54 -10.36 -9.61
N VAL A 65 3.32 -10.78 -8.36
CA VAL A 65 4.09 -10.35 -7.18
C VAL A 65 5.09 -11.42 -6.78
N GLU A 66 6.34 -11.01 -6.62
CA GLU A 66 7.37 -11.75 -5.90
C GLU A 66 7.62 -11.12 -4.55
N THR A 67 8.05 -11.94 -3.59
CA THR A 67 8.29 -11.50 -2.22
C THR A 67 9.73 -11.73 -1.81
N LEU A 68 10.16 -10.92 -0.84
CA LEU A 68 11.38 -11.05 -0.11
C LEU A 68 11.17 -10.48 1.30
N HIS A 69 12.02 -10.87 2.25
CA HIS A 69 12.04 -10.26 3.57
C HIS A 69 13.39 -9.62 3.91
N PHE A 70 13.35 -8.65 4.84
CA PHE A 70 14.56 -8.06 5.42
C PHE A 70 15.50 -9.14 5.96
N ASN A 71 16.82 -8.93 5.85
CA ASN A 71 17.90 -9.88 6.14
C ASN A 71 18.03 -11.05 5.15
N ALA A 72 17.11 -11.22 4.20
CA ALA A 72 17.23 -12.17 3.08
C ALA A 72 17.47 -11.49 1.74
N VAL A 73 17.86 -10.20 1.76
CA VAL A 73 18.04 -9.37 0.57
C VAL A 73 19.35 -9.71 -0.17
N ALA A 74 20.38 -10.23 0.51
CA ALA A 74 21.70 -10.46 -0.07
C ALA A 74 21.73 -11.60 -1.12
N GLY A 75 22.56 -11.43 -2.16
CA GLY A 75 22.92 -12.52 -3.09
C GLY A 75 21.94 -12.83 -4.24
N LEU A 76 20.84 -12.09 -4.40
CA LEU A 76 19.82 -12.38 -5.42
C LEU A 76 19.84 -11.38 -6.59
N ASP A 77 20.16 -11.83 -7.81
CA ASP A 77 20.15 -11.02 -9.05
C ASP A 77 18.84 -11.12 -9.87
N ARG A 78 17.84 -11.86 -9.38
CA ARG A 78 16.59 -12.16 -10.10
C ARG A 78 15.57 -11.01 -10.18
N TYR A 79 15.83 -9.89 -9.52
CA TYR A 79 14.87 -8.78 -9.39
C TYR A 79 15.22 -7.56 -10.25
N LYS A 80 16.22 -7.67 -11.11
CA LYS A 80 16.74 -6.56 -11.93
C LYS A 80 15.78 -5.97 -12.95
N ASP A 81 14.72 -6.68 -13.29
CA ASP A 81 13.72 -6.35 -14.33
C ASP A 81 12.29 -6.18 -13.77
N VAL A 82 12.13 -6.08 -12.44
CA VAL A 82 10.82 -5.72 -11.87
C VAL A 82 10.41 -4.31 -12.30
N ALA A 83 9.13 -4.10 -12.57
CA ALA A 83 8.57 -2.80 -12.96
C ALA A 83 8.26 -1.93 -11.73
N CYS A 84 7.94 -2.58 -10.60
CA CYS A 84 7.64 -1.92 -9.34
C CYS A 84 8.29 -2.66 -8.16
N LEU A 85 8.84 -1.92 -7.21
CA LEU A 85 9.41 -2.43 -5.97
C LEU A 85 8.77 -1.70 -4.78
N ILE A 86 8.15 -2.45 -3.89
CA ILE A 86 7.43 -1.94 -2.72
C ILE A 86 8.11 -2.44 -1.45
N VAL A 87 8.74 -1.55 -0.70
CA VAL A 87 9.29 -1.84 0.63
C VAL A 87 8.26 -1.47 1.69
N ILE A 88 7.85 -2.43 2.52
CA ILE A 88 6.86 -2.24 3.57
C ILE A 88 7.51 -2.41 4.94
N GLY A 89 7.53 -1.32 5.70
CA GLY A 89 8.17 -1.26 7.00
C GLY A 89 9.68 -1.03 6.91
N ARG A 90 10.33 -1.27 8.05
CA ARG A 90 11.78 -1.15 8.22
C ARG A 90 12.31 -2.10 9.30
N PRO A 91 13.50 -2.67 9.15
CA PRO A 91 14.18 -3.32 10.25
C PRO A 91 14.54 -2.27 11.30
N LEU A 92 13.99 -2.42 12.50
CA LEU A 92 14.30 -1.55 13.63
C LEU A 92 14.39 -2.43 14.88
N PRO A 93 15.60 -2.71 15.39
CA PRO A 93 15.77 -3.49 16.63
C PRO A 93 15.19 -2.73 17.82
N SER A 94 14.89 -3.44 18.90
CA SER A 94 14.56 -2.75 20.16
C SER A 94 15.77 -1.96 20.67
N HIS A 95 15.54 -0.92 21.47
CA HIS A 95 16.67 -0.16 22.01
C HIS A 95 17.54 -1.03 22.92
N ILE A 96 16.96 -2.00 23.65
CA ILE A 96 17.70 -2.93 24.51
C ILE A 96 18.66 -3.78 23.68
N GLU A 97 18.18 -4.38 22.58
CA GLU A 97 19.03 -5.18 21.68
C GLU A 97 20.11 -4.34 21.03
N LEU A 98 19.76 -3.12 20.62
CA LEU A 98 20.68 -2.20 19.95
C LEU A 98 21.78 -1.69 20.89
N GLU A 99 21.43 -1.29 22.12
CA GLU A 99 22.37 -0.85 23.15
C GLU A 99 23.28 -2.01 23.59
N ALA A 100 22.76 -3.23 23.69
CA ALA A 100 23.58 -4.42 23.96
C ALA A 100 24.58 -4.68 22.82
N LEU A 101 24.14 -4.54 21.56
CA LEU A 101 25.00 -4.70 20.39
C LEU A 101 26.08 -3.60 20.34
N ALA A 102 25.71 -2.34 20.57
CA ALA A 102 26.64 -1.22 20.65
C ALA A 102 27.66 -1.41 21.78
N GLY A 103 27.19 -1.83 22.95
CA GLY A 103 28.01 -2.23 24.10
C GLY A 103 29.08 -3.26 23.76
N GLY A 104 28.69 -4.29 22.99
CA GLY A 104 29.58 -5.36 22.55
C GLY A 104 30.64 -4.93 21.54
N TYR A 105 30.30 -4.06 20.58
CA TYR A 105 31.22 -3.63 19.51
C TYR A 105 32.12 -2.46 19.91
N PHE A 106 31.62 -1.53 20.71
CA PHE A 106 32.25 -0.21 20.91
C PHE A 106 32.46 0.17 22.39
N GLY A 107 32.07 -0.69 23.33
CA GLY A 107 32.12 -0.40 24.76
C GLY A 107 30.83 0.21 25.30
N ALA A 108 30.77 0.45 26.61
CA ALA A 108 29.53 0.77 27.32
C ALA A 108 28.78 1.97 26.72
N THR A 109 27.56 1.73 26.24
CA THR A 109 26.59 2.77 25.88
C THR A 109 25.65 3.04 27.05
N GLY A 110 25.26 4.30 27.25
CA GLY A 110 24.23 4.64 28.23
C GLY A 110 22.85 4.16 27.78
N ALA A 111 22.06 3.63 28.71
CA ALA A 111 20.64 3.31 28.46
C ALA A 111 19.87 4.63 28.21
N SER A 112 19.62 4.94 26.95
CA SER A 112 19.11 6.24 26.49
C SER A 112 17.94 6.10 25.53
N GLY A 113 17.83 4.97 24.83
CA GLY A 113 16.69 4.60 24.02
C GLY A 113 16.44 5.50 22.81
N TYR A 114 15.27 5.28 22.19
CA TYR A 114 14.86 6.01 21.00
C TYR A 114 14.19 7.35 21.30
N THR A 115 14.36 8.28 20.36
CA THR A 115 13.61 9.53 20.27
C THR A 115 12.96 9.64 18.88
N THR A 116 11.90 10.44 18.79
CA THR A 116 11.29 10.82 17.51
C THR A 116 11.69 12.24 17.17
N GLU A 117 12.22 12.44 15.98
CA GLU A 117 12.59 13.75 15.45
C GLU A 117 11.90 14.01 14.11
N ARG A 118 11.92 15.27 13.66
CA ARG A 118 11.39 15.67 12.36
C ARG A 118 12.54 16.03 11.43
N THR A 119 12.72 15.24 10.38
CA THR A 119 13.75 15.45 9.35
C THR A 119 13.12 16.02 8.08
N GLY A 120 13.75 17.01 7.48
CA GLY A 120 13.35 17.53 6.17
C GLY A 120 13.88 16.64 5.05
N VAL A 121 12.98 16.15 4.19
CA VAL A 121 13.32 15.43 2.97
C VAL A 121 13.03 16.33 1.78
N ARG A 122 14.00 16.46 0.88
CA ARG A 122 13.86 17.25 -0.36
C ARG A 122 13.47 16.33 -1.51
N THR A 123 12.44 16.71 -2.25
CA THR A 123 12.06 16.03 -3.50
C THR A 123 12.87 16.55 -4.68
N VAL A 124 12.89 15.80 -5.79
CA VAL A 124 13.52 16.22 -7.04
C VAL A 124 12.92 17.51 -7.62
N SER A 125 11.63 17.77 -7.34
CA SER A 125 10.95 19.04 -7.68
C SER A 125 11.44 20.24 -6.86
N GLY A 126 12.24 20.00 -5.81
CA GLY A 126 12.75 21.02 -4.89
C GLY A 126 11.91 21.23 -3.63
N ASP A 127 10.73 20.60 -3.52
CA ASP A 127 9.87 20.69 -2.33
C ASP A 127 10.53 20.05 -1.11
N VAL A 128 10.30 20.63 0.07
CA VAL A 128 10.74 20.05 1.34
C VAL A 128 9.54 19.54 2.11
N ARG A 129 9.59 18.27 2.55
CA ARG A 129 8.57 17.63 3.37
C ARG A 129 9.18 17.13 4.68
N GLY A 130 8.50 17.42 5.79
CA GLY A 130 8.92 16.93 7.09
C GLY A 130 8.47 15.50 7.32
N VAL A 131 9.41 14.61 7.62
CA VAL A 131 9.19 13.21 7.97
C VAL A 131 9.50 13.02 9.44
N ARG A 132 8.63 12.32 10.18
CA ARG A 132 8.97 11.87 11.54
C ARG A 132 9.83 10.62 11.43
N VAL A 133 11.03 10.66 11.97
CA VAL A 133 11.95 9.52 11.98
C VAL A 133 12.30 9.16 13.42
N ILE A 134 12.70 7.91 13.62
CA ILE A 134 13.17 7.42 14.91
C ILE A 134 14.70 7.40 14.87
N ARG A 135 15.32 7.98 15.89
CA ARG A 135 16.78 7.96 16.12
C ARG A 135 17.08 7.46 17.50
N HIS A 136 18.24 6.84 17.67
CA HIS A 136 18.79 6.55 18.98
C HIS A 136 19.40 7.81 19.60
N ARG A 137 19.31 7.96 20.92
CA ARG A 137 19.88 9.13 21.63
C ARG A 137 21.40 9.04 21.77
N ASP A 138 21.93 7.84 21.96
CA ASP A 138 23.36 7.54 21.91
C ASP A 138 23.84 7.45 20.45
N ALA A 139 24.95 8.13 20.13
CA ALA A 139 25.46 8.26 18.77
C ALA A 139 25.98 6.93 18.20
N THR A 140 26.68 6.13 19.01
CA THR A 140 27.22 4.83 18.59
C THR A 140 26.09 3.85 18.28
N ALA A 141 25.06 3.83 19.12
CA ALA A 141 23.87 3.03 18.85
C ALA A 141 23.07 3.58 17.65
N GLU A 142 23.06 4.89 17.40
CA GLU A 142 22.45 5.45 16.18
C GLU A 142 23.16 5.02 14.91
N ASP A 143 24.50 4.95 14.89
CA ASP A 143 25.26 4.46 13.74
C ASP A 143 24.88 3.00 13.42
N LEU A 144 24.77 2.16 14.44
CA LEU A 144 24.31 0.78 14.29
C LEU A 144 22.85 0.70 13.86
N ARG A 145 21.97 1.55 14.38
CA ARG A 145 20.58 1.64 13.94
C ARG A 145 20.52 2.02 12.46
N ALA A 146 21.31 2.99 12.02
CA ALA A 146 21.37 3.43 10.63
C ALA A 146 21.87 2.30 9.72
N ALA A 147 22.92 1.57 10.12
CA ALA A 147 23.40 0.42 9.38
C ALA A 147 22.37 -0.73 9.28
N ILE A 148 21.63 -1.01 10.37
CA ILE A 148 20.62 -2.08 10.36
C ILE A 148 19.36 -1.66 9.60
N CYS A 149 18.93 -0.41 9.76
CA CYS A 149 17.66 0.10 9.23
C CYS A 149 17.84 0.71 7.84
N ASP A 150 18.61 1.78 7.75
CA ASP A 150 18.65 2.65 6.58
C ASP A 150 19.41 1.96 5.44
N ASP A 151 20.55 1.29 5.73
CA ASP A 151 21.32 0.57 4.71
C ASP A 151 20.58 -0.66 4.19
N GLU A 152 19.88 -1.42 5.05
CA GLU A 152 19.07 -2.56 4.61
C GLU A 152 17.92 -2.11 3.68
N LEU A 153 17.32 -0.94 3.94
CA LEU A 153 16.34 -0.34 3.02
C LEU A 153 16.98 0.05 1.69
N VAL A 154 18.14 0.71 1.72
CA VAL A 154 18.87 1.08 0.50
C VAL A 154 19.26 -0.15 -0.30
N GLN A 155 19.71 -1.22 0.35
CA GLN A 155 20.01 -2.50 -0.28
C GLN A 155 18.76 -3.14 -0.91
N ALA A 156 17.64 -3.14 -0.20
CA ALA A 156 16.36 -3.65 -0.73
C ALA A 156 15.94 -2.89 -1.99
N ILE A 157 16.00 -1.57 -1.97
CA ILE A 157 15.69 -0.72 -3.13
C ILE A 157 16.68 -0.99 -4.28
N GLY A 158 17.96 -1.16 -3.96
CA GLY A 158 19.01 -1.48 -4.93
C GLY A 158 18.76 -2.75 -5.74
N ARG A 159 17.91 -3.68 -5.26
CA ARG A 159 17.58 -4.92 -5.98
C ARG A 159 16.84 -4.69 -7.30
N GLY A 160 16.06 -3.62 -7.40
CA GLY A 160 15.41 -3.27 -8.67
C GLY A 160 16.39 -2.72 -9.71
N ARG A 161 17.63 -2.39 -9.32
CA ARG A 161 18.68 -1.79 -10.15
C ARG A 161 18.22 -0.54 -10.91
N GLY A 162 17.47 0.33 -10.23
CA GLY A 162 16.88 1.55 -10.81
C GLY A 162 17.89 2.44 -11.54
N VAL A 163 19.13 2.51 -11.05
CA VAL A 163 20.22 3.30 -11.67
C VAL A 163 20.60 2.83 -13.07
N ASN A 164 20.29 1.58 -13.44
CA ASN A 164 20.56 1.02 -14.76
C ASN A 164 19.35 1.15 -15.72
N ARG A 165 18.25 1.77 -15.27
CA ARG A 165 17.01 1.89 -16.03
C ARG A 165 16.99 3.16 -16.87
N THR A 166 16.25 3.11 -17.97
CA THR A 166 15.94 4.26 -18.84
C THR A 166 14.46 4.59 -18.74
N VAL A 167 14.05 5.66 -19.44
CA VAL A 167 12.64 6.04 -19.59
C VAL A 167 11.79 4.94 -20.25
N ASP A 168 12.39 4.03 -21.01
CA ASP A 168 11.69 2.94 -21.71
C ASP A 168 11.48 1.70 -20.82
N ASN A 169 12.18 1.60 -19.70
CA ASN A 169 12.03 0.51 -18.73
C ASN A 169 12.17 1.03 -17.30
N PRO A 170 11.31 1.96 -16.86
CA PRO A 170 11.45 2.59 -15.56
C PRO A 170 11.22 1.58 -14.43
N LEU A 171 11.89 1.82 -13.30
CA LEU A 171 11.58 1.15 -12.03
C LEU A 171 10.83 2.13 -11.16
N GLU A 172 9.63 1.76 -10.73
CA GLU A 172 8.90 2.50 -9.71
C GLU A 172 9.21 1.95 -8.32
N VAL A 173 9.54 2.82 -7.36
CA VAL A 173 9.90 2.41 -6.00
C VAL A 173 8.98 3.06 -4.98
N HIS A 174 8.31 2.23 -4.16
CA HIS A 174 7.45 2.69 -3.08
C HIS A 174 8.04 2.28 -1.73
N VAL A 175 8.29 3.25 -0.86
CA VAL A 175 8.74 2.98 0.50
C VAL A 175 7.61 3.34 1.48
N LEU A 176 7.01 2.34 2.10
CA LEU A 176 5.99 2.47 3.13
C LEU A 176 6.68 2.34 4.49
N ALA A 177 7.36 3.41 4.92
CA ALA A 177 8.07 3.46 6.19
C ALA A 177 8.31 4.91 6.63
N ASP A 178 8.30 5.14 7.94
CA ASP A 178 8.60 6.45 8.52
C ASP A 178 10.13 6.62 8.66
N VAL A 179 10.81 6.80 7.53
CA VAL A 179 12.28 6.90 7.39
C VAL A 179 12.67 7.99 6.38
N ALA A 180 13.93 8.42 6.45
CA ALA A 180 14.50 9.38 5.50
C ALA A 180 15.89 8.91 5.03
N PRO A 181 16.00 7.77 4.31
CA PRO A 181 17.26 7.37 3.70
C PRO A 181 17.78 8.44 2.71
N PRO A 182 19.10 8.51 2.47
CA PRO A 182 19.73 9.51 1.61
C PRO A 182 19.52 9.19 0.12
N LEU A 183 18.27 9.17 -0.32
CA LEU A 183 17.85 8.88 -1.69
C LEU A 183 17.16 10.10 -2.31
N ALA A 184 17.09 10.12 -3.65
CA ALA A 184 16.25 11.08 -4.36
C ALA A 184 14.77 10.66 -4.23
N TYR A 185 13.89 11.63 -3.94
CA TYR A 185 12.47 11.39 -3.80
C TYR A 185 11.69 12.12 -4.89
N ASP A 186 10.90 11.40 -5.68
CA ASP A 186 9.95 12.04 -6.60
C ASP A 186 8.77 12.62 -5.83
N LYS A 187 8.27 11.88 -4.83
CA LYS A 187 7.08 12.22 -4.05
C LYS A 187 7.22 11.77 -2.60
N VAL A 188 6.90 12.67 -1.67
CA VAL A 188 6.71 12.35 -0.24
C VAL A 188 5.27 12.69 0.14
N THR A 189 4.55 11.68 0.64
CA THR A 189 3.10 11.70 0.87
C THR A 189 2.74 10.84 2.09
N THR A 190 1.52 10.96 2.58
CA THR A 190 1.01 10.17 3.71
C THR A 190 0.20 8.98 3.23
N TRP A 191 0.13 7.94 4.07
CA TRP A 191 -0.66 6.75 3.79
C TRP A 191 -2.14 7.07 3.54
N ASP A 192 -2.71 8.01 4.29
CA ASP A 192 -4.12 8.35 4.14
C ASP A 192 -4.51 8.87 2.74
N VAL A 193 -3.53 9.38 1.99
CA VAL A 193 -3.70 9.88 0.62
C VAL A 193 -3.51 8.75 -0.41
N GLU A 194 -2.52 7.88 -0.22
CA GLU A 194 -2.17 6.83 -1.20
C GLU A 194 -2.86 5.47 -0.95
N ALA A 195 -3.40 5.25 0.25
CA ALA A 195 -4.10 4.02 0.58
C ALA A 195 -5.26 3.80 -0.38
N PRO A 196 -5.54 2.54 -0.79
CA PRO A 196 -6.59 2.27 -1.75
C PRO A 196 -7.93 2.84 -1.31
N ASP A 197 -8.50 3.69 -2.16
CA ASP A 197 -9.78 4.31 -1.87
C ASP A 197 -10.95 3.32 -1.99
N VAL A 198 -12.17 3.79 -1.74
CA VAL A 198 -13.36 2.93 -1.82
C VAL A 198 -13.57 2.37 -3.22
N VAL A 199 -13.26 3.14 -4.27
CA VAL A 199 -13.43 2.73 -5.65
C VAL A 199 -12.39 1.70 -6.04
N GLN A 200 -11.12 1.96 -5.75
CA GLN A 200 -10.02 1.04 -6.01
C GLN A 200 -10.26 -0.31 -5.32
N ARG A 201 -10.75 -0.28 -4.07
CA ARG A 201 -11.12 -1.50 -3.35
C ARG A 201 -12.27 -2.24 -4.03
N MET A 202 -13.30 -1.54 -4.51
CA MET A 202 -14.40 -2.18 -5.26
C MET A 202 -13.92 -2.73 -6.62
N LEU A 203 -13.04 -2.02 -7.34
CA LEU A 203 -12.44 -2.49 -8.59
C LEU A 203 -11.58 -3.75 -8.36
N LEU A 204 -10.85 -3.82 -7.25
CA LEU A 204 -10.13 -5.03 -6.85
C LEU A 204 -11.07 -6.20 -6.50
N ALA A 205 -12.30 -5.91 -6.12
CA ALA A 205 -13.36 -6.90 -5.91
C ALA A 205 -14.16 -7.19 -7.21
N GLY A 206 -13.76 -6.62 -8.35
CA GLY A 206 -14.31 -6.91 -9.68
C GLY A 206 -15.05 -5.73 -10.32
N ILE A 207 -15.94 -5.08 -9.57
CA ILE A 207 -16.80 -4.01 -10.08
C ILE A 207 -16.94 -2.87 -9.08
N ALA A 208 -16.79 -1.63 -9.55
CA ALA A 208 -17.11 -0.44 -8.77
C ALA A 208 -18.39 0.22 -9.27
N VAL A 209 -19.15 0.82 -8.36
CA VAL A 209 -20.36 1.57 -8.69
C VAL A 209 -20.34 2.92 -7.99
N ASP A 210 -21.04 3.91 -8.55
CA ASP A 210 -21.19 5.26 -7.95
C ASP A 210 -22.36 5.36 -6.96
N SER A 211 -23.22 4.33 -6.89
CA SER A 211 -24.33 4.20 -5.94
C SER A 211 -23.90 3.51 -4.64
N PRO A 212 -23.93 4.19 -3.47
CA PRO A 212 -23.61 3.55 -2.19
C PRO A 212 -24.57 2.42 -1.82
N ALA A 213 -25.83 2.50 -2.26
CA ALA A 213 -26.82 1.45 -2.01
C ALA A 213 -26.46 0.18 -2.78
N ASP A 214 -26.09 0.31 -4.06
CA ASP A 214 -25.70 -0.84 -4.87
C ASP A 214 -24.33 -1.38 -4.45
N ALA A 215 -23.39 -0.51 -4.05
CA ALA A 215 -22.10 -0.91 -3.50
C ALA A 215 -22.24 -1.81 -2.27
N ALA A 216 -23.19 -1.50 -1.37
CA ALA A 216 -23.44 -2.32 -0.18
C ALA A 216 -24.03 -3.69 -0.52
N VAL A 217 -24.81 -3.81 -1.61
CA VAL A 217 -25.37 -5.09 -2.07
C VAL A 217 -24.30 -5.91 -2.82
N LEU A 218 -23.49 -5.27 -3.66
CA LEU A 218 -22.45 -5.92 -4.46
C LEU A 218 -21.23 -6.34 -3.64
N HIS A 219 -20.92 -5.61 -2.57
CA HIS A 219 -19.73 -5.83 -1.74
C HIS A 219 -20.08 -5.96 -0.25
N PRO A 220 -20.88 -6.96 0.16
CA PRO A 220 -21.28 -7.15 1.55
C PRO A 220 -20.09 -7.40 2.49
N GLN A 221 -18.99 -7.94 1.98
CA GLN A 221 -17.72 -8.11 2.69
C GLN A 221 -16.99 -6.78 2.97
N MET A 222 -17.33 -5.71 2.25
CA MET A 222 -16.75 -4.37 2.41
C MET A 222 -17.68 -3.42 3.19
N PHE A 223 -18.99 -3.62 3.05
CA PHE A 223 -20.01 -2.78 3.69
C PHE A 223 -21.07 -3.67 4.35
N GLU A 224 -21.14 -3.61 5.68
CA GLU A 224 -22.17 -4.23 6.50
C GLU A 224 -23.53 -3.53 6.32
N SER A 225 -23.54 -2.28 5.83
CA SER A 225 -24.77 -1.51 5.60
C SER A 225 -24.61 -0.42 4.53
N VAL A 226 -25.74 0.02 3.98
CA VAL A 226 -25.82 1.18 3.07
C VAL A 226 -25.27 2.45 3.72
N GLU A 227 -25.50 2.67 5.02
CA GLU A 227 -24.98 3.85 5.73
C GLU A 227 -23.46 3.82 5.87
N GLN A 228 -22.85 2.64 6.03
CA GLN A 228 -21.40 2.49 5.99
C GLN A 228 -20.85 2.82 4.60
N ALA A 229 -21.50 2.36 3.54
CA ALA A 229 -21.13 2.70 2.17
C ALA A 229 -21.22 4.21 1.92
N LYS A 230 -22.33 4.86 2.31
CA LYS A 230 -22.48 6.33 2.19
C LYS A 230 -21.35 7.08 2.88
N LYS A 231 -21.01 6.71 4.12
CA LYS A 231 -19.90 7.31 4.87
C LYS A 231 -18.55 7.10 4.16
N ALA A 232 -18.32 5.92 3.57
CA ALA A 232 -17.10 5.64 2.83
C ALA A 232 -16.98 6.52 1.57
N PHE A 233 -18.07 6.69 0.82
CA PHE A 233 -18.11 7.56 -0.36
C PHE A 233 -17.92 9.03 0.01
N GLN A 234 -18.60 9.51 1.06
CA GLN A 234 -18.40 10.87 1.58
C GLN A 234 -16.94 11.12 1.93
N ARG A 235 -16.28 10.18 2.63
CA ARG A 235 -14.85 10.29 2.97
C ARG A 235 -13.95 10.36 1.74
N ALA A 236 -14.24 9.58 0.69
CA ALA A 236 -13.48 9.63 -0.56
C ALA A 236 -13.59 11.02 -1.22
N VAL A 237 -14.80 11.57 -1.30
CA VAL A 237 -15.04 12.94 -1.82
C VAL A 237 -14.32 13.99 -0.98
N PHE A 238 -14.40 13.90 0.37
CA PHE A 238 -13.69 14.82 1.26
C PHE A 238 -12.17 14.76 1.13
N LYS A 239 -11.61 13.59 0.76
CA LYS A 239 -10.19 13.44 0.45
C LYS A 239 -9.80 13.98 -0.93
N GLY A 240 -10.73 14.63 -1.65
CA GLY A 240 -10.49 15.17 -2.99
C GLY A 240 -10.34 14.10 -4.07
N GLN A 241 -10.74 12.86 -3.78
CA GLN A 241 -10.75 11.78 -4.75
C GLN A 241 -12.01 11.93 -5.63
N ASN A 242 -11.86 12.68 -6.73
CA ASN A 242 -12.91 13.09 -7.67
C ASN A 242 -12.67 12.47 -9.07
N PRO A 243 -13.62 12.61 -10.01
CA PRO A 243 -14.43 11.51 -10.56
C PRO A 243 -13.63 10.31 -11.09
N MET A 244 -14.19 9.11 -10.91
CA MET A 244 -13.61 7.79 -11.24
C MET A 244 -12.98 7.70 -12.64
N LYS A 245 -13.47 8.46 -13.62
CA LYS A 245 -12.99 8.42 -15.01
C LYS A 245 -11.60 9.04 -15.23
N ASP A 246 -11.24 10.07 -14.47
CA ASP A 246 -9.99 10.82 -14.69
C ASP A 246 -8.81 10.27 -13.89
N THR A 247 -9.09 9.69 -12.71
CA THR A 247 -8.06 9.23 -11.76
C THR A 247 -7.49 7.84 -12.08
N TYR A 248 -8.23 6.99 -12.81
CA TYR A 248 -7.81 5.59 -13.09
C TYR A 248 -7.53 5.32 -14.58
N ARG A 249 -7.22 6.36 -15.36
CA ARG A 249 -6.93 6.28 -16.81
C ARG A 249 -5.83 5.26 -17.15
N GLU A 250 -4.88 5.06 -16.25
CA GLU A 250 -3.78 4.10 -16.41
C GLU A 250 -4.24 2.63 -16.50
N MET A 251 -5.46 2.32 -16.08
CA MET A 251 -5.96 0.94 -15.99
C MET A 251 -6.89 0.50 -17.11
N SER A 252 -7.04 1.27 -18.20
CA SER A 252 -8.04 0.97 -19.25
C SER A 252 -9.45 0.78 -18.65
N LEU A 253 -9.80 1.67 -17.70
CA LEU A 253 -11.06 1.63 -16.97
C LEU A 253 -12.23 1.68 -17.95
N LYS A 254 -13.11 0.67 -17.89
CA LYS A 254 -14.35 0.60 -18.66
C LYS A 254 -15.51 1.02 -17.80
N SER A 255 -16.59 1.47 -18.45
CA SER A 255 -17.77 1.90 -17.71
C SER A 255 -19.05 1.61 -18.47
N ALA A 256 -20.16 1.59 -17.73
CA ALA A 256 -21.49 1.57 -18.32
C ALA A 256 -22.47 2.26 -17.39
N ALA A 257 -23.36 3.06 -17.97
CA ALA A 257 -24.52 3.54 -17.26
C ALA A 257 -25.55 2.41 -17.13
N TYR A 258 -26.12 2.23 -15.94
CA TYR A 258 -27.15 1.24 -15.68
C TYR A 258 -28.31 1.85 -14.89
N ARG A 259 -29.49 1.24 -15.00
CA ARG A 259 -30.66 1.61 -14.20
C ARG A 259 -31.36 0.35 -13.70
N ARG A 260 -31.66 0.28 -12.41
CA ARG A 260 -32.44 -0.84 -11.84
C ARG A 260 -33.92 -0.70 -12.14
N SER A 261 -34.64 -1.81 -12.13
CA SER A 261 -36.10 -1.83 -12.19
C SER A 261 -36.71 -1.19 -10.93
N GLY A 262 -37.67 -0.28 -11.09
CA GLY A 262 -38.40 0.33 -9.98
C GLY A 262 -38.61 1.85 -10.09
N ARG A 263 -39.62 2.37 -9.39
CA ARG A 263 -39.96 3.80 -9.43
C ARG A 263 -38.93 4.62 -8.65
N GLY A 264 -38.41 5.69 -9.27
CA GLY A 264 -37.49 6.64 -8.62
C GLY A 264 -36.01 6.25 -8.66
N VAL A 265 -35.63 5.16 -9.35
CA VAL A 265 -34.22 4.79 -9.51
C VAL A 265 -33.62 5.56 -10.69
N GLY A 266 -32.70 6.47 -10.38
CA GLY A 266 -31.92 7.21 -11.38
C GLY A 266 -30.86 6.34 -12.08
N TRP A 267 -30.28 6.88 -13.15
CA TRP A 267 -29.09 6.28 -13.77
C TRP A 267 -27.92 6.28 -12.79
N GLN A 268 -27.16 5.20 -12.79
CA GLN A 268 -25.92 4.99 -12.05
C GLN A 268 -24.85 4.52 -13.02
N THR A 269 -23.60 4.48 -12.59
CA THR A 269 -22.46 4.07 -13.40
C THR A 269 -21.70 2.94 -12.73
N ALA A 270 -21.48 1.86 -13.48
CA ALA A 270 -20.60 0.79 -13.11
C ALA A 270 -19.25 0.94 -13.82
N TYR A 271 -18.18 0.51 -13.16
CA TYR A 271 -16.81 0.58 -13.64
C TYR A 271 -16.09 -0.75 -13.38
N TRP A 272 -15.26 -1.17 -14.33
CA TRP A 272 -14.47 -2.39 -14.22
C TRP A 272 -13.19 -2.31 -15.06
N VAL A 273 -12.31 -3.28 -14.87
CA VAL A 273 -10.97 -3.34 -15.51
C VAL A 273 -10.81 -4.60 -16.35
N SER A 274 -11.67 -5.61 -16.18
CA SER A 274 -11.62 -6.85 -16.98
C SER A 274 -12.05 -6.64 -18.43
N ASP A 275 -11.71 -7.60 -19.29
CA ASP A 275 -12.18 -7.64 -20.68
C ASP A 275 -13.58 -8.26 -20.83
N GLU A 276 -14.06 -8.96 -19.82
CA GLU A 276 -15.31 -9.71 -19.80
C GLU A 276 -16.53 -8.85 -19.46
N ARG A 277 -16.88 -7.94 -20.38
CA ARG A 277 -18.01 -7.01 -20.19
C ARG A 277 -19.34 -7.72 -19.88
N GLU A 278 -19.65 -8.82 -20.58
CA GLU A 278 -20.93 -9.51 -20.40
C GLU A 278 -21.01 -10.20 -19.04
N GLU A 279 -19.89 -10.66 -18.47
CA GLU A 279 -19.84 -11.20 -17.11
C GLU A 279 -20.14 -10.12 -16.07
N ILE A 280 -19.60 -8.91 -16.25
CA ILE A 280 -19.89 -7.77 -15.37
C ILE A 280 -21.37 -7.41 -15.41
N ARG A 281 -21.97 -7.40 -16.60
CA ARG A 281 -23.40 -7.17 -16.76
C ARG A 281 -24.22 -8.27 -16.05
N HIS A 282 -23.88 -9.54 -16.28
CA HIS A 282 -24.56 -10.66 -15.65
C HIS A 282 -24.47 -10.58 -14.12
N ALA A 283 -23.28 -10.31 -13.57
CA ALA A 283 -23.08 -10.16 -12.13
C ALA A 283 -23.94 -9.03 -11.52
N LEU A 284 -24.08 -7.90 -12.23
CA LEU A 284 -24.99 -6.83 -11.85
C LEU A 284 -26.46 -7.24 -11.88
N GLU A 285 -26.91 -7.90 -12.96
CA GLU A 285 -28.30 -8.34 -13.13
C GLU A 285 -28.69 -9.37 -12.06
N GLU A 286 -27.81 -10.33 -11.77
CA GLU A 286 -27.98 -11.36 -10.76
C GLU A 286 -28.07 -10.76 -9.35
N THR A 287 -27.15 -9.86 -9.01
CA THR A 287 -27.03 -9.31 -7.66
C THR A 287 -28.07 -8.23 -7.36
N LEU A 288 -28.35 -7.33 -8.32
CA LEU A 288 -29.26 -6.19 -8.12
C LEU A 288 -30.73 -6.50 -8.48
N ARG A 289 -31.00 -7.72 -8.98
CA ARG A 289 -32.32 -8.25 -9.38
C ARG A 289 -32.99 -7.42 -10.49
N SER A 290 -32.50 -7.62 -11.71
CA SER A 290 -32.95 -7.05 -12.99
C SER A 290 -32.60 -5.57 -13.23
N LEU A 291 -31.77 -5.34 -14.24
CA LEU A 291 -31.52 -4.02 -14.81
C LEU A 291 -32.63 -3.68 -15.79
N ALA A 292 -33.22 -2.49 -15.66
CA ALA A 292 -34.17 -1.95 -16.62
C ALA A 292 -33.48 -1.46 -17.90
N ASP A 293 -32.26 -0.92 -17.78
CA ASP A 293 -31.46 -0.44 -18.89
C ASP A 293 -29.95 -0.57 -18.61
N TRP A 294 -29.16 -0.73 -19.69
CA TRP A 294 -27.69 -0.81 -19.66
C TRP A 294 -27.09 -0.12 -20.89
N ARG A 295 -26.12 0.77 -20.68
CA ARG A 295 -25.46 1.57 -21.72
C ARG A 295 -23.93 1.57 -21.51
N PRO A 296 -23.19 0.71 -22.22
CA PRO A 296 -21.73 0.68 -22.14
C PRO A 296 -21.09 1.94 -22.74
N HIS A 297 -19.91 2.31 -22.25
CA HIS A 297 -19.07 3.39 -22.76
C HIS A 297 -17.63 2.91 -23.00
#